data_AF-A0A2K6KHK0-F1
#
_entry.id   AF-A0A2K6KHK0-F1
#
_cell.length_a   1.000
_cell.length_b   1.000
_cell.length_c   1.000
_cell.angle_alpha   90.00
_cell.angle_beta   90.00
_cell.angle_gamma   90.00
#
_symmetry.space_group_name_H-M   'P 1'
#
loop_
_entity.id
_entity.type
_entity.pdbx_description
1 polymer ?
#
loop_
_entity_poly.entity_id
_entity_poly.type
_entity_poly.pdbx_seq_one_letter_code
_entity_poly.pdbx_strand_id
1 'polypeptide(L)'
;MKAENHTELSEFLLLGLSDDPELQPVFFGLFLSMYLVTVLGNLLIILAVSSDSHLHTPMYFFLSNLSFVDICFISTTVPKMLMNIQAWSKDISYVGCLTQVYFLMMFGGMDNFLLTVMAYDRFVAICHPLHYTVIMNPCLCGLLVLASWFIIFWVSLVSSFCSCGILFSYSH
;
A
#
# COMPACT_ATOMS: atom_id res chain seq x y z
N MET A 1 -7.17 -35.43 -4.60
CA MET A 1 -6.40 -34.23 -4.22
C MET A 1 -7.13 -33.02 -4.78
N LYS A 2 -7.86 -32.30 -3.92
CA LYS A 2 -8.61 -31.10 -4.30
C LYS A 2 -7.88 -29.95 -3.62
N ALA A 3 -7.27 -29.07 -4.41
CA ALA A 3 -6.53 -27.93 -3.91
C ALA A 3 -7.49 -27.02 -3.14
N GLU A 4 -7.27 -26.86 -1.84
CA GLU A 4 -7.98 -25.89 -0.99
C GLU A 4 -7.67 -24.48 -1.47
N ASN A 5 -8.73 -23.69 -1.65
CA ASN A 5 -8.66 -22.29 -2.05
C ASN A 5 -8.23 -21.46 -0.84
N HIS A 6 -6.99 -20.96 -0.86
CA HIS A 6 -6.39 -20.14 0.21
C HIS A 6 -7.07 -18.77 0.45
N THR A 7 -8.17 -18.46 -0.22
CA THR A 7 -8.89 -17.19 -0.12
C THR A 7 -10.02 -17.23 0.91
N GLU A 8 -10.62 -18.40 1.19
CA GLU A 8 -11.69 -18.52 2.21
C GLU A 8 -11.16 -18.27 3.63
N LEU A 9 -9.89 -18.58 3.88
CA LEU A 9 -9.30 -18.56 5.23
C LEU A 9 -9.13 -17.14 5.78
N SER A 10 -8.91 -16.14 4.92
CA SER A 10 -8.77 -14.73 5.33
C SER A 10 -10.12 -14.06 5.60
N GLU A 11 -11.16 -14.41 4.84
CA GLU A 11 -12.53 -13.99 5.13
C GLU A 11 -13.03 -14.67 6.40
N PHE A 12 -12.77 -15.96 6.59
CA PHE A 12 -13.16 -16.71 7.79
C PHE A 12 -12.46 -16.22 9.06
N LEU A 13 -11.19 -15.84 9.00
CA LEU A 13 -10.48 -15.27 10.16
C LEU A 13 -11.09 -13.93 10.59
N LEU A 14 -11.46 -13.07 9.64
CA LEU A 14 -12.11 -11.79 9.94
C LEU A 14 -13.57 -11.95 10.37
N LEU A 15 -14.31 -12.92 9.79
CA LEU A 15 -15.68 -13.23 10.15
C LEU A 15 -15.76 -13.88 11.54
N GLY A 16 -14.90 -14.85 11.82
CA GLY A 16 -14.87 -15.60 13.09
C GLY A 16 -14.31 -14.80 14.27
N LEU A 17 -13.49 -13.77 14.02
CA LEU A 17 -13.05 -12.81 15.06
C LEU A 17 -14.08 -11.71 15.36
N SER A 18 -15.07 -11.52 14.48
CA SER A 18 -16.15 -10.53 14.64
C SER A 18 -17.35 -11.05 15.44
N ASP A 19 -17.45 -12.37 15.67
CA ASP A 19 -18.57 -12.98 16.40
C ASP A 19 -18.41 -12.92 17.93
N ASP A 20 -17.20 -12.68 18.46
CA ASP A 20 -16.96 -12.47 19.89
C ASP A 20 -17.02 -10.96 20.26
N PRO A 21 -18.12 -10.50 20.90
CA PRO A 21 -18.31 -9.08 21.21
C PRO A 21 -17.27 -8.51 22.20
N GLU A 22 -16.53 -9.35 22.92
CA GLU A 22 -15.46 -8.95 23.83
C GLU A 22 -14.13 -8.64 23.14
N LEU A 23 -13.84 -9.27 21.98
CA LEU A 23 -12.58 -9.06 21.24
C LEU A 23 -12.65 -7.85 20.30
N GLN A 24 -13.85 -7.46 19.88
CA GLN A 24 -14.12 -6.32 19.01
C GLN A 24 -13.43 -5.00 19.46
N PRO A 25 -13.53 -4.57 20.74
CA PRO A 25 -12.85 -3.36 21.22
C PRO A 25 -11.32 -3.50 21.27
N VAL A 26 -10.80 -4.72 21.48
CA VAL A 26 -9.35 -4.99 21.49
C VAL A 26 -8.78 -4.82 20.09
N PHE A 27 -9.43 -5.38 19.07
CA PHE A 27 -9.01 -5.20 17.67
C PHE A 27 -9.12 -3.74 17.22
N PHE A 28 -10.20 -3.06 17.60
CA PHE A 28 -10.34 -1.62 17.33
C PHE A 28 -9.16 -0.83 17.91
N GLY A 29 -8.81 -1.07 19.18
CA GLY A 29 -7.67 -0.43 19.83
C GLY A 29 -6.33 -0.78 19.17
N LEU A 30 -6.14 -2.05 18.79
CA LEU A 30 -4.92 -2.50 18.12
C LEU A 30 -4.74 -1.86 16.74
N PHE A 31 -5.77 -1.88 15.89
CA PHE A 31 -5.73 -1.28 14.55
C PHE A 31 -5.57 0.24 14.62
N LEU A 32 -6.24 0.91 15.56
CA LEU A 32 -6.09 2.34 15.78
C LEU A 32 -4.67 2.70 16.27
N SER A 33 -4.12 1.92 17.20
CA SER A 33 -2.76 2.11 17.69
C SER A 33 -1.73 1.91 16.58
N MET A 34 -1.87 0.84 15.80
CA MET A 34 -1.01 0.57 14.64
C MET A 34 -1.09 1.72 13.63
N TYR A 35 -2.30 2.20 13.31
CA TYR A 35 -2.49 3.37 12.44
C TYR A 35 -1.75 4.60 12.95
N LEU A 36 -1.94 4.98 14.21
CA LEU A 36 -1.31 6.15 14.79
C LEU A 36 0.22 6.05 14.79
N VAL A 37 0.76 4.89 15.20
CA VAL A 37 2.21 4.66 15.22
C VAL A 37 2.79 4.73 13.82
N THR A 38 2.15 4.11 12.82
CA THR A 38 2.68 4.12 11.45
C THR A 38 2.56 5.48 10.79
N VAL A 39 1.45 6.20 10.99
CA VAL A 39 1.30 7.58 10.47
C VAL A 39 2.34 8.50 11.12
N LEU A 40 2.50 8.43 12.43
CA LEU A 40 3.50 9.24 13.14
C LEU A 40 4.92 8.91 12.67
N GLY A 41 5.26 7.62 12.56
CA GLY A 41 6.58 7.16 12.11
C GLY A 41 6.91 7.65 10.70
N ASN A 42 5.99 7.49 9.75
CA ASN A 42 6.21 7.95 8.38
C ASN A 42 6.22 9.48 8.26
N LEU A 43 5.41 10.19 9.06
CA LEU A 43 5.46 11.64 9.08
C LEU A 43 6.80 12.15 9.62
N LEU A 44 7.34 11.51 10.66
CA LEU A 44 8.67 11.82 11.19
C LEU A 44 9.77 11.56 10.14
N ILE A 45 9.66 10.51 9.33
CA ILE A 45 10.61 10.26 8.23
C ILE A 45 10.57 11.39 7.21
N ILE A 46 9.37 11.81 6.77
CA ILE A 46 9.21 12.93 5.82
C ILE A 46 9.77 14.23 6.40
N LEU A 47 9.50 14.51 7.68
CA LEU A 47 10.01 15.69 8.37
C LEU A 47 11.54 15.65 8.53
N ALA A 48 12.12 14.50 8.84
CA ALA A 48 13.56 14.34 8.98
C ALA A 48 14.28 14.53 7.64
N VAL A 49 13.75 13.95 6.55
CA VAL A 49 14.32 14.10 5.20
C VAL A 49 14.21 15.54 4.70
N SER A 50 13.11 16.25 5.01
CA SER A 50 12.94 17.65 4.60
C SER A 50 13.71 18.67 5.43
N SER A 51 14.04 18.33 6.68
CA SER A 51 14.75 19.24 7.59
C SER A 51 16.27 19.22 7.42
N ASP A 52 16.85 18.11 6.96
CA ASP A 52 18.30 17.95 6.82
C ASP A 52 18.72 17.86 5.36
N SER A 53 19.38 18.91 4.87
CA SER A 53 19.93 18.97 3.52
C SER A 53 21.03 17.93 3.23
N HIS A 54 21.72 17.39 4.25
CA HIS A 54 22.70 16.31 4.04
C HIS A 54 22.04 14.96 3.75
N LEU A 55 20.75 14.81 4.09
CA LEU A 55 19.96 13.63 3.79
C LEU A 55 19.31 13.71 2.39
N HIS A 56 19.58 14.73 1.57
CA HIS A 56 19.10 14.81 0.17
C HIS A 56 19.86 13.85 -0.78
N THR A 57 20.02 12.59 -0.39
CA THR A 57 20.48 11.53 -1.30
C THR A 57 19.28 10.91 -2.03
N PRO A 58 19.48 10.35 -3.24
CA PRO A 58 18.42 9.67 -4.00
C PRO A 58 17.61 8.66 -3.17
N MET A 59 18.26 7.91 -2.28
CA MET A 59 17.58 6.95 -1.41
C MET A 59 16.53 7.60 -0.49
N TYR A 60 16.88 8.70 0.19
CA TYR A 60 15.95 9.36 1.11
C TYR A 60 14.79 10.05 0.39
N PHE A 61 15.00 10.48 -0.86
CA PHE A 61 13.91 10.92 -1.72
C PHE A 61 12.90 9.80 -1.99
N PHE A 62 13.37 8.60 -2.33
CA PHE A 62 12.47 7.43 -2.48
C PHE A 62 11.82 7.04 -1.15
N LEU A 63 12.55 7.11 -0.04
CA LEU A 63 12.02 6.82 1.29
C LEU A 63 10.89 7.78 1.69
N SER A 64 11.03 9.08 1.40
CA SER A 64 9.97 10.05 1.65
C SER A 64 8.73 9.78 0.80
N ASN A 65 8.90 9.35 -0.46
CA ASN A 65 7.78 8.95 -1.31
C ASN A 65 7.11 7.66 -0.79
N LEU A 66 7.89 6.68 -0.34
CA LEU A 66 7.38 5.45 0.27
C LEU A 66 6.56 5.77 1.53
N SER A 67 7.08 6.62 2.41
CA SER A 67 6.36 7.04 3.62
C SER A 67 5.04 7.75 3.32
N PHE A 68 4.99 8.55 2.24
CA PHE A 68 3.74 9.16 1.79
C PHE A 68 2.72 8.14 1.28
N VAL A 69 3.19 7.15 0.50
CA VAL A 69 2.37 6.06 -0.04
C VAL A 69 1.83 5.18 1.09
N ASP A 70 2.66 4.84 2.08
CA ASP A 70 2.27 4.04 3.25
C ASP A 70 1.20 4.74 4.09
N ILE A 71 1.34 6.06 4.33
CA ILE A 71 0.30 6.86 4.99
C ILE A 71 -1.03 6.78 4.22
N CYS A 72 -0.98 6.93 2.89
CA CYS A 72 -2.17 6.84 2.04
C CYS A 72 -2.79 5.43 2.05
N PHE A 73 -1.97 4.39 2.02
CA PHE A 73 -2.40 2.99 2.06
C PHE A 73 -3.12 2.66 3.37
N ILE A 74 -2.52 3.01 4.50
CA ILE A 74 -3.08 2.72 5.82
C ILE A 74 -4.32 3.59 6.06
N SER A 75 -4.31 4.85 5.63
CA SER A 75 -5.49 5.73 5.73
C SER A 75 -6.66 5.33 4.83
N THR A 76 -6.45 4.51 3.80
CA THR A 76 -7.55 3.97 2.98
C THR A 76 -8.04 2.62 3.47
N THR A 77 -7.15 1.81 4.06
CA THR A 77 -7.46 0.46 4.53
C THR A 77 -8.05 0.44 5.94
N VAL A 78 -7.42 1.12 6.89
CA VAL A 78 -7.79 1.05 8.32
C VAL A 78 -9.16 1.65 8.62
N PRO A 79 -9.55 2.84 8.09
CA PRO A 79 -10.87 3.41 8.39
C PRO A 79 -12.03 2.54 7.90
N LYS A 80 -11.86 1.86 6.76
CA LYS A 80 -12.86 0.91 6.24
C LYS A 80 -12.95 -0.33 7.11
N MET A 81 -11.82 -0.90 7.54
CA MET A 81 -11.85 -2.02 8.49
C MET A 81 -12.49 -1.63 9.82
N LEU A 82 -12.20 -0.44 10.34
CA LEU A 82 -12.80 0.10 11.56
C LEU A 82 -14.31 0.32 11.44
N MET A 83 -14.78 0.92 10.33
CA MET A 83 -16.20 1.07 10.06
C MET A 83 -16.90 -0.28 9.92
N ASN A 84 -16.26 -1.28 9.30
CA ASN A 84 -16.81 -2.62 9.17
C ASN A 84 -17.00 -3.31 10.53
N ILE A 85 -16.06 -3.11 11.45
CA ILE A 85 -16.16 -3.60 12.83
C ILE A 85 -17.29 -2.88 13.58
N GLN A 86 -17.45 -1.57 13.40
CA GLN A 86 -18.42 -0.79 14.18
C GLN A 86 -19.88 -0.94 13.71
N ALA A 87 -20.10 -1.23 12.42
CA ALA A 87 -21.43 -1.23 11.83
C ALA A 87 -22.22 -2.54 11.98
N TRP A 88 -21.59 -3.69 12.29
CA TRP A 88 -22.23 -5.04 12.30
C TRP A 88 -22.98 -5.43 10.99
N SER A 89 -23.14 -4.53 10.02
CA SER A 89 -23.76 -4.73 8.71
C SER A 89 -22.68 -4.92 7.65
N LYS A 90 -22.52 -6.16 7.18
CA LYS A 90 -21.57 -6.58 6.14
C LYS A 90 -21.92 -6.11 4.71
N ASP A 91 -22.67 -5.02 4.56
CA ASP A 91 -23.04 -4.50 3.24
C ASP A 91 -22.00 -3.49 2.76
N ILE A 92 -20.82 -3.99 2.39
CA ILE A 92 -19.92 -3.22 1.53
C ILE A 92 -20.56 -3.17 0.15
N SER A 93 -21.04 -2.00 -0.26
CA SER A 93 -21.50 -1.77 -1.62
C SER A 93 -20.45 -2.24 -2.63
N TYR A 94 -20.88 -2.86 -3.73
CA TYR A 94 -20.01 -3.32 -4.82
C TYR A 94 -19.01 -2.24 -5.28
N VAL A 95 -19.46 -0.99 -5.36
CA VAL A 95 -18.62 0.18 -5.69
C VAL A 95 -17.57 0.45 -4.60
N GLY A 96 -17.93 0.24 -3.34
CA GLY A 96 -17.03 0.33 -2.19
C GLY A 96 -15.95 -0.77 -2.17
N CYS A 97 -16.27 -1.98 -2.60
CA CYS A 97 -15.31 -3.07 -2.74
C CYS A 97 -14.35 -2.82 -3.92
N LEU A 98 -14.86 -2.47 -5.10
CA LEU A 98 -14.04 -2.15 -6.27
C LEU A 98 -13.07 -0.99 -6.00
N THR A 99 -13.54 0.08 -5.37
CA THR A 99 -12.66 1.21 -5.00
C THR A 99 -11.59 0.79 -4.01
N GLN A 100 -11.90 -0.09 -3.04
CA GLN A 100 -10.91 -0.59 -2.09
C GLN A 100 -9.84 -1.44 -2.76
N VAL A 101 -10.23 -2.42 -3.59
CA VAL A 101 -9.28 -3.27 -4.33
C VAL A 101 -8.42 -2.42 -5.27
N TYR A 102 -9.01 -1.42 -5.93
CA TYR A 102 -8.27 -0.48 -6.77
C TYR A 102 -7.20 0.27 -5.98
N PHE A 103 -7.55 0.92 -4.85
CA PHE A 103 -6.57 1.66 -4.05
C PHE A 103 -5.52 0.74 -3.41
N LEU A 104 -5.90 -0.46 -2.96
CA LEU A 104 -4.98 -1.45 -2.41
C LEU A 104 -3.94 -1.90 -3.46
N MET A 105 -4.38 -2.22 -4.68
CA MET A 105 -3.45 -2.55 -5.77
C MET A 105 -2.57 -1.37 -6.15
N MET A 106 -3.12 -0.15 -6.14
CA MET A 106 -2.39 1.04 -6.55
C MET A 106 -1.29 1.40 -5.56
N PHE A 107 -1.61 1.50 -4.27
CA PHE A 107 -0.61 1.80 -3.24
C PHE A 107 0.32 0.61 -2.96
N GLY A 108 -0.20 -0.62 -2.87
CA GLY A 108 0.63 -1.80 -2.65
C GLY A 108 1.58 -2.07 -3.83
N GLY A 109 1.15 -1.80 -5.06
CA GLY A 109 2.04 -1.81 -6.22
C GLY A 109 3.15 -0.77 -6.07
N MET A 110 2.79 0.45 -5.67
CA MET A 110 3.74 1.55 -5.49
C MET A 110 4.81 1.23 -4.45
N ASP A 111 4.42 0.67 -3.31
CA ASP A 111 5.36 0.26 -2.27
C ASP A 111 6.38 -0.75 -2.80
N ASN A 112 5.94 -1.76 -3.55
CA ASN A 112 6.82 -2.77 -4.14
C ASN A 112 7.78 -2.18 -5.18
N PHE A 113 7.30 -1.27 -6.03
CA PHE A 113 8.13 -0.59 -7.02
C PHE A 113 9.18 0.30 -6.34
N LEU A 114 8.79 1.10 -5.34
CA LEU A 114 9.71 1.95 -4.59
C LEU A 114 10.75 1.13 -3.84
N LEU A 115 10.35 0.03 -3.18
CA LEU A 115 11.29 -0.91 -2.54
C LEU A 115 12.29 -1.50 -3.54
N THR A 116 11.83 -1.86 -4.74
CA THR A 116 12.69 -2.39 -5.81
C THR A 116 13.69 -1.33 -6.29
N VAL A 117 13.24 -0.09 -6.49
CA VAL A 117 14.11 1.02 -6.92
C VAL A 117 15.13 1.36 -5.83
N MET A 118 14.76 1.32 -4.55
CA MET A 118 15.70 1.48 -3.44
C MET A 118 16.72 0.33 -3.34
N ALA A 119 16.29 -0.91 -3.60
CA ALA A 119 17.22 -2.04 -3.67
C ALA A 119 18.20 -1.90 -4.84
N TYR A 120 17.71 -1.40 -5.99
CA TYR A 120 18.53 -1.09 -7.15
C TYR A 120 19.52 0.07 -6.88
N ASP A 121 19.09 1.14 -6.22
CA ASP A 121 19.95 2.23 -5.76
C ASP A 121 21.13 1.70 -4.95
N ARG A 122 20.84 0.84 -3.97
CA ARG A 122 21.86 0.23 -3.10
C ARG A 122 22.78 -0.70 -3.87
N PHE A 123 22.27 -1.44 -4.84
CA PHE A 123 23.08 -2.29 -5.72
C PHE A 123 24.06 -1.45 -6.57
N VAL A 124 23.58 -0.39 -7.22
CA VAL A 124 24.42 0.47 -8.07
C VAL A 124 25.48 1.21 -7.24
N ALA A 125 25.12 1.68 -6.04
CA ALA A 125 26.05 2.32 -5.12
C ALA A 125 27.23 1.40 -4.74
N ILE A 126 26.98 0.10 -4.55
CA ILE A 126 28.00 -0.90 -4.19
C ILE A 126 28.83 -1.31 -5.40
N CYS A 127 28.19 -1.62 -6.53
CA CYS A 127 28.88 -2.17 -7.70
C CYS A 127 29.60 -1.11 -8.54
N HIS A 128 29.11 0.14 -8.56
CA HIS A 128 29.64 1.20 -9.44
C HIS A 128 29.72 2.57 -8.74
N PRO A 129 30.51 2.70 -7.64
CA PRO A 129 30.56 3.92 -6.83
C PRO A 129 31.02 5.17 -7.62
N LEU A 130 31.92 5.01 -8.59
CA LEU A 130 32.45 6.12 -9.41
C LEU A 130 31.45 6.66 -10.44
N HIS A 131 30.46 5.87 -10.86
CA HIS A 131 29.42 6.29 -11.81
C HIS A 131 28.06 6.52 -11.14
N TYR A 132 27.95 6.31 -9.82
CA TYR A 132 26.69 6.43 -9.07
C TYR A 132 26.01 7.79 -9.25
N THR A 133 26.75 8.90 -9.19
CA THR A 133 26.20 10.26 -9.33
C THR A 133 25.72 10.59 -10.74
N VAL A 134 26.25 9.91 -11.77
CA VAL A 134 25.83 10.07 -13.17
C VAL A 134 24.61 9.21 -13.47
N ILE A 135 24.56 7.99 -12.91
CA ILE A 135 23.44 7.06 -13.08
C ILE A 135 22.23 7.52 -12.26
N MET A 136 22.41 7.85 -10.99
CA MET A 136 21.35 8.15 -10.03
C MET A 136 21.09 9.66 -9.90
N ASN A 137 20.75 10.30 -11.02
CA ASN A 137 20.43 11.73 -11.06
C ASN A 137 19.02 11.99 -10.44
N PRO A 138 18.81 13.08 -9.68
CA PRO A 138 17.48 13.49 -9.22
C PRO A 138 16.41 13.54 -10.33
N CYS A 139 16.76 13.94 -11.55
CA CYS A 139 15.83 13.88 -12.69
C CYS A 139 15.40 12.44 -13.03
N LEU A 140 16.33 11.49 -12.99
CA LEU A 140 16.01 10.07 -13.21
C LEU A 140 15.15 9.53 -12.06
N CYS A 141 15.43 9.90 -10.81
CA CYS A 141 14.59 9.52 -9.68
C CYS A 141 13.15 10.01 -9.84
N GLY A 142 12.97 11.28 -10.21
CA GLY A 142 11.65 11.83 -10.52
C GLY A 142 10.97 11.06 -11.66
N LEU A 143 11.70 10.74 -12.72
CA LEU A 143 11.17 9.96 -13.85
C LEU A 143 10.76 8.54 -13.44
N LEU A 144 11.54 7.86 -12.60
CA LEU A 144 11.22 6.51 -12.10
C LEU A 144 9.98 6.51 -11.21
N VAL A 145 9.82 7.51 -10.34
CA VAL A 145 8.61 7.69 -9.54
C VAL A 145 7.41 7.96 -10.45
N LEU A 146 7.52 8.86 -11.42
CA LEU A 146 6.42 9.12 -12.36
C LEU A 146 6.05 7.88 -13.17
N ALA A 147 7.05 7.16 -13.71
CA ALA A 147 6.82 5.96 -14.49
C ALA A 147 6.14 4.85 -13.66
N SER A 148 6.57 4.64 -12.41
CA SER A 148 5.91 3.68 -11.51
C SER A 148 4.45 4.08 -11.25
N TRP A 149 4.16 5.36 -11.02
CA TRP A 149 2.78 5.87 -10.91
C TRP A 149 1.95 5.54 -12.15
N PHE A 150 2.47 5.80 -13.35
CA PHE A 150 1.76 5.48 -14.60
C PHE A 150 1.52 3.98 -14.78
N ILE A 151 2.53 3.14 -14.53
CA ILE A 151 2.43 1.68 -14.69
C ILE A 151 1.37 1.12 -13.74
N ILE A 152 1.45 1.48 -12.46
CA ILE A 152 0.56 0.94 -11.44
C ILE A 152 -0.86 1.47 -11.60
N PHE A 153 -1.02 2.72 -12.03
CA PHE A 153 -2.33 3.25 -12.40
C PHE A 153 -2.98 2.40 -13.50
N TRP A 154 -2.22 2.07 -14.56
CA TRP A 154 -2.73 1.25 -15.66
C TRP A 154 -3.05 -0.18 -15.22
N VAL A 155 -2.16 -0.80 -14.43
CA VAL A 155 -2.36 -2.15 -13.89
C VAL A 155 -3.60 -2.20 -13.00
N SER A 156 -3.76 -1.24 -12.09
CA SER A 156 -4.91 -1.17 -11.17
C SER A 156 -6.21 -0.94 -11.93
N LEU A 157 -6.17 -0.13 -12.98
CA LEU A 157 -7.31 0.14 -13.86
C LEU A 157 -7.72 -1.12 -14.63
N VAL A 158 -6.78 -1.78 -15.30
CA VAL A 158 -7.03 -3.05 -16.03
C VAL A 158 -7.55 -4.13 -15.10
N SER A 159 -6.95 -4.28 -13.92
CA SER A 159 -7.36 -5.26 -12.92
C SER A 159 -8.79 -5.00 -12.43
N SER A 160 -9.15 -3.74 -12.17
CA SER A 160 -10.51 -3.36 -11.76
C SER A 160 -11.53 -3.58 -12.86
N PHE A 161 -11.20 -3.29 -14.13
CA PHE A 161 -12.05 -3.59 -15.28
C PHE A 161 -12.24 -5.10 -15.47
N CYS A 162 -11.18 -5.89 -15.29
CA CYS A 162 -11.24 -7.35 -15.36
C CYS A 162 -12.14 -7.93 -14.26
N SER A 163 -11.97 -7.48 -13.01
CA SER A 163 -12.85 -7.85 -11.90
C SER A 163 -14.32 -7.49 -12.18
N CYS A 164 -14.57 -6.33 -12.79
CA CYS A 164 -15.92 -5.94 -13.17
C CYS A 164 -16.50 -6.79 -14.31
N GLY A 165 -15.67 -7.19 -15.29
CA GLY A 165 -16.07 -8.06 -16.41
C GLY A 165 -16.38 -9.49 -15.96
N ILE A 166 -15.58 -10.06 -15.06
CA ILE A 166 -15.78 -11.41 -14.52
C ILE A 166 -17.09 -11.47 -13.70
N LEU A 167 -17.40 -10.43 -12.93
CA LEU A 167 -18.63 -10.39 -12.13
C LEU A 167 -19.90 -10.24 -12.98
N PHE A 168 -19.80 -9.53 -14.12
CA PHE A 168 -20.89 -9.40 -15.10
C PHE A 168 -21.15 -10.72 -15.83
N SER A 169 -20.11 -11.52 -16.13
CA SER A 169 -20.26 -12.86 -16.69
C SER A 169 -20.82 -13.91 -15.73
N TYR A 170 -20.76 -13.69 -14.41
CA TYR A 170 -21.33 -14.59 -13.40
C TYR A 170 -22.79 -14.25 -13.04
N SER A 171 -23.27 -13.07 -13.44
CA SER A 171 -24.64 -12.60 -13.18
C SER A 171 -25.63 -12.88 -14.32
N HIS A 172 -25.21 -13.64 -15.34
CA HIS A 172 -25.97 -13.94 -16.54
C HIS A 172 -25.87 -15.42 -16.93
#